data_AF-A0A8E2FDD4-F1
#
_entry.id   AF-A0A8E2FDD4-F1
#
_cell.length_a   1.000
_cell.length_b   1.000
_cell.length_c   1.000
_cell.angle_alpha   90.00
_cell.angle_beta   90.00
_cell.angle_gamma   90.00
#
_symmetry.space_group_name_H-M   'P 1'
#
loop_
_entity.id
_entity.type
_entity.pdbx_description
1 polymer ?
#
loop_
_entity_poly.entity_id
_entity_poly.type
_entity_poly.pdbx_seq_one_letter_code
_entity_poly.pdbx_strand_id
1 'polypeptide(L)'
;MWDPTRIVGIDPPLKPESEPRLPECGAWPVYGDSSPSKTHSIPPSCPLNEAESQAPALNNRTTATRNIGPFADTEFVFESRAILIGPNQAPISRQRKPRDGSALECGFPGCHSRATFERKYELQRHMKKHERQVTYPCPAIDCDRIGLRSFYRMDKPVHHLRTGHGNNDSYRCPLEECSVGPMPIEGIALHTRDHRYTSNRMLRVFQRIPRDKRQCMLKGCSKQLSIWNMQSHLTSRTINHRMKETSVIQRMGYDAETGKIICPLCKALLCNHDRFITHLEYDHFIADPAHFSKFKESTNDMPLPGPRYSWKSWMPHSYLTVLGSNWTMVGSNWTGLQGRTCPTYRQPASSGDRPGHVDHHLQLRADLDVRPYRWDILRLWPEFDSHPVFNDIKLSVHV
;
A
#
# COMPACT_ATOMS: atom_id res chain seq x y z
N MET A 1 -18.79 37.28 43.79
CA MET A 1 -17.63 38.20 43.80
C MET A 1 -16.41 37.39 43.43
N TRP A 2 -15.92 37.56 42.20
CA TRP A 2 -14.77 36.86 41.64
C TRP A 2 -13.69 37.91 41.37
N ASP A 3 -12.49 37.67 41.90
CA ASP A 3 -11.33 38.55 41.80
C ASP A 3 -10.51 38.19 40.53
N PRO A 4 -10.35 39.09 39.55
CA PRO A 4 -9.70 38.79 38.29
C PRO A 4 -8.18 39.06 38.27
N THR A 5 -7.51 39.27 39.41
CA THR A 5 -6.08 39.63 39.42
C THR A 5 -5.16 38.52 39.93
N ARG A 6 -4.94 37.49 39.09
CA ARG A 6 -3.80 36.57 39.25
C ARG A 6 -3.14 36.31 37.90
N ILE A 7 -2.24 37.23 37.53
CA ILE A 7 -1.35 37.08 36.38
C ILE A 7 -0.26 36.09 36.78
N VAL A 8 -0.32 34.88 36.23
CA VAL A 8 0.72 33.87 36.34
C VAL A 8 1.85 34.26 35.39
N GLY A 9 3.06 34.39 35.93
CA GLY A 9 4.26 34.73 35.16
C GLY A 9 4.54 33.66 34.10
N ILE A 10 4.81 34.13 32.88
CA ILE A 10 5.25 33.31 31.76
C ILE A 10 6.78 33.26 31.82
N ASP A 11 7.34 32.09 32.06
CA ASP A 11 8.79 31.86 31.98
C ASP A 11 9.29 32.08 30.54
N PRO A 12 10.51 32.63 30.36
CA PRO A 12 11.09 32.85 29.05
C PRO A 12 11.41 31.53 28.33
N PRO A 13 11.40 31.52 26.98
CA PRO A 13 11.61 30.31 26.20
C PRO A 13 13.04 29.77 26.38
N LEU A 14 13.11 28.50 26.76
CA LEU A 14 14.35 27.73 26.80
C LEU A 14 15.00 27.72 25.39
N LYS A 15 16.32 27.96 25.37
CA LYS A 15 17.15 27.89 24.17
C LYS A 15 17.05 26.49 23.53
N PRO A 16 17.10 26.38 22.20
CA PRO A 16 17.12 25.07 21.54
C PRO A 16 18.39 24.32 21.93
N GLU A 17 18.20 23.19 22.63
CA GLU A 17 19.23 22.21 22.87
C GLU A 17 19.70 21.64 21.52
N SER A 18 21.02 21.58 21.35
CA SER A 18 21.69 21.02 20.19
C SER A 18 21.24 19.58 19.93
N GLU A 19 20.90 19.27 18.67
CA GLU A 19 20.57 17.92 18.21
C GLU A 19 21.63 16.89 18.69
N PRO A 20 21.23 15.76 19.29
CA PRO A 20 22.15 14.69 19.61
C PRO A 20 22.66 14.06 18.32
N ARG A 21 23.98 14.10 18.12
CA ARG A 21 24.65 13.30 17.07
C ARG A 21 24.31 11.83 17.29
N LEU A 22 23.78 11.20 16.25
CA LEU A 22 23.59 9.76 16.20
C LEU A 22 24.94 9.07 16.46
N PRO A 23 24.99 8.03 17.32
CA PRO A 23 26.20 7.26 17.52
C PRO A 23 26.56 6.55 16.22
N GLU A 24 27.79 6.75 15.76
CA GLU A 24 28.42 5.90 14.76
C GLU A 24 28.41 4.47 15.29
N CYS A 25 27.81 3.54 14.54
CA CYS A 25 27.80 2.13 14.87
C CYS A 25 29.25 1.61 14.89
N GLY A 26 29.83 1.53 16.08
CA GLY A 26 31.11 0.88 16.33
C GLY A 26 31.07 -0.60 15.94
N ALA A 27 32.15 -1.05 15.31
CA ALA A 27 32.39 -2.43 14.96
C ALA A 27 32.35 -3.32 16.22
N TRP A 28 31.59 -4.41 16.15
CA TRP A 28 31.57 -5.45 17.16
C TRP A 28 32.89 -6.25 17.13
N PRO A 29 33.38 -6.75 18.29
CA PRO A 29 34.64 -7.46 18.36
C PRO A 29 34.53 -8.85 17.73
N VAL A 30 35.57 -9.19 16.96
CA VAL A 30 35.81 -10.52 16.40
C VAL A 30 36.15 -11.47 17.56
N TYR A 31 35.27 -12.43 17.84
CA TYR A 31 35.60 -13.60 18.65
C TYR A 31 35.94 -14.78 17.75
N GLY A 32 37.11 -15.36 18.00
CA GLY A 32 37.74 -16.40 17.20
C GLY A 32 37.08 -17.77 17.33
N ASP A 33 37.14 -18.46 16.18
CA ASP A 33 37.22 -19.89 15.91
C ASP A 33 36.90 -20.90 17.01
N SER A 34 35.83 -21.66 16.79
CA SER A 34 35.86 -23.13 16.88
C SER A 34 34.84 -23.73 15.89
N SER A 35 35.33 -24.21 14.75
CA SER A 35 34.64 -25.09 13.79
C SER A 35 34.37 -26.48 14.42
N PRO A 36 33.35 -27.27 13.99
CA PRO A 36 33.22 -27.70 12.60
C PRO A 36 31.80 -27.71 11.98
N SER A 37 31.78 -27.23 10.72
CA SER A 37 31.17 -27.89 9.56
C SER A 37 29.66 -28.15 9.54
N LYS A 38 28.91 -27.22 8.93
CA LYS A 38 27.93 -27.50 7.87
C LYS A 38 27.51 -26.18 7.20
N THR A 39 28.05 -25.94 6.01
CA THR A 39 27.78 -24.77 5.16
C THR A 39 26.40 -24.90 4.51
N HIS A 40 25.46 -24.05 4.93
CA HIS A 40 24.29 -23.69 4.12
C HIS A 40 24.47 -22.25 3.63
N SER A 41 24.39 -22.10 2.31
CA SER A 41 24.62 -20.87 1.57
C SER A 41 23.61 -19.77 1.91
N ILE A 42 24.11 -18.61 2.32
CA ILE A 42 23.37 -17.36 2.46
C ILE A 42 23.02 -16.83 1.05
N PRO A 43 21.80 -16.35 0.77
CA PRO A 43 21.46 -15.76 -0.53
C PRO A 43 22.21 -14.43 -0.74
N PRO A 44 22.60 -14.10 -1.99
CA PRO A 44 23.53 -13.01 -2.26
C PRO A 44 22.95 -11.64 -1.95
N SER A 45 23.80 -10.81 -1.33
CA SER A 45 23.66 -9.37 -1.19
C SER A 45 23.56 -8.69 -2.56
N CYS A 46 22.77 -7.61 -2.64
CA CYS A 46 22.68 -6.76 -3.84
C CYS A 46 24.07 -6.28 -4.28
N PRO A 47 24.46 -6.43 -5.56
CA PRO A 47 25.71 -5.86 -6.04
C PRO A 47 25.57 -4.33 -6.11
N LEU A 48 26.46 -3.64 -5.41
CA LEU A 48 26.83 -2.26 -5.73
C LEU A 48 27.81 -2.35 -6.91
N ASN A 49 27.45 -1.73 -8.04
CA ASN A 49 28.32 -1.66 -9.21
C ASN A 49 29.41 -0.61 -8.97
N GLU A 50 30.65 -1.05 -8.86
CA GLU A 50 31.84 -0.27 -9.20
C GLU A 50 32.80 -1.14 -10.02
N ALA A 51 33.47 -0.48 -10.98
CA ALA A 51 34.64 -0.90 -11.74
C ALA A 51 34.49 -1.74 -13.03
N GLU A 52 34.78 -1.03 -14.12
CA GLU A 52 35.56 -1.37 -15.31
C GLU A 52 36.36 -2.69 -15.38
N SER A 53 36.27 -3.26 -16.60
CA SER A 53 37.33 -3.89 -17.40
C SER A 53 37.70 -5.36 -17.18
N GLN A 54 37.88 -6.00 -18.35
CA GLN A 54 38.51 -7.30 -18.63
C GLN A 54 37.60 -8.54 -18.57
N ALA A 55 37.17 -8.97 -19.76
CA ALA A 55 36.55 -10.26 -20.01
C ALA A 55 37.58 -11.24 -20.61
N PRO A 56 37.62 -12.50 -20.15
CA PRO A 56 38.13 -13.61 -20.96
C PRO A 56 37.00 -14.51 -21.48
N ALA A 57 37.29 -15.10 -22.63
CA ALA A 57 36.40 -15.85 -23.50
C ALA A 57 35.88 -17.17 -22.91
N LEU A 58 34.68 -17.57 -23.34
CA LEU A 58 34.32 -18.98 -23.52
C LEU A 58 33.14 -19.15 -24.51
N ASN A 59 33.42 -19.95 -25.54
CA ASN A 59 32.62 -20.98 -26.21
C ASN A 59 31.19 -20.73 -26.72
N ASN A 60 31.09 -20.98 -28.03
CA ASN A 60 29.93 -20.98 -28.90
C ASN A 60 28.96 -22.16 -28.65
N ARG A 61 27.65 -21.86 -28.69
CA ARG A 61 26.64 -22.78 -29.23
C ARG A 61 25.65 -22.01 -30.12
N THR A 62 25.81 -22.24 -31.41
CA THR A 62 24.81 -22.31 -32.49
C THR A 62 23.53 -21.47 -32.35
N THR A 63 23.51 -20.32 -33.04
CA THR A 63 22.29 -19.73 -33.62
C THR A 63 22.62 -19.13 -34.98
N ALA A 64 21.69 -19.30 -35.92
CA ALA A 64 21.82 -19.05 -37.35
C ALA A 64 22.40 -17.66 -37.70
N THR A 65 23.56 -17.68 -38.34
CA THR A 65 24.24 -16.53 -38.95
C THR A 65 23.52 -16.13 -40.24
N ARG A 66 22.91 -14.94 -40.25
CA ARG A 66 22.84 -14.14 -41.48
C ARG A 66 24.22 -13.50 -41.67
N ASN A 67 24.91 -13.89 -42.72
CA ASN A 67 26.13 -13.24 -43.18
C ASN A 67 25.84 -11.78 -43.52
N ILE A 68 26.24 -10.87 -42.65
CA ILE A 68 26.45 -9.47 -43.00
C ILE A 68 27.96 -9.28 -42.94
N GLY A 69 28.59 -9.25 -44.11
CA GLY A 69 30.02 -9.02 -44.23
C GLY A 69 30.36 -7.61 -43.76
N PRO A 70 31.50 -7.41 -43.07
CA PRO A 70 32.03 -6.08 -42.83
C PRO A 70 32.70 -5.61 -44.13
N PHE A 71 32.51 -4.35 -44.51
CA PHE A 71 33.15 -3.71 -45.67
C PHE A 71 32.54 -3.98 -47.06
N ALA A 72 31.29 -3.58 -47.26
CA ALA A 72 30.81 -2.98 -48.51
C ALA A 72 29.34 -2.60 -48.34
N ASP A 73 29.09 -1.34 -47.97
CA ASP A 73 27.87 -0.58 -48.32
C ASP A 73 27.93 0.76 -47.58
N THR A 74 28.65 1.71 -48.16
CA THR A 74 28.66 3.13 -47.75
C THR A 74 27.43 3.89 -48.24
N GLU A 75 26.28 3.23 -48.38
CA GLU A 75 25.06 3.88 -48.90
C GLU A 75 23.78 3.44 -48.20
N PHE A 76 23.86 3.19 -46.89
CA PHE A 76 22.64 3.14 -46.07
C PHE A 76 22.14 4.56 -45.80
N VAL A 77 21.29 5.07 -46.71
CA VAL A 77 20.52 6.30 -46.49
C VAL A 77 19.34 5.96 -45.58
N PHE A 78 19.41 6.38 -44.33
CA PHE A 78 18.26 6.38 -43.43
C PHE A 78 17.25 7.43 -43.93
N GLU A 79 16.32 7.02 -44.80
CA GLU A 79 15.14 7.83 -45.12
C GLU A 79 14.22 7.86 -43.89
N SER A 80 14.51 8.78 -42.97
CA SER A 80 13.53 9.14 -41.95
C SER A 80 12.32 9.72 -42.68
N ARG A 81 11.25 8.94 -42.83
CA ARG A 81 9.91 9.45 -43.12
C ARG A 81 9.38 10.17 -41.89
N ALA A 82 10.14 11.15 -41.40
CA ALA A 82 9.71 12.11 -40.42
C ALA A 82 8.53 12.86 -41.05
N ILE A 83 7.32 12.49 -40.66
CA ILE A 83 6.13 13.28 -40.95
C ILE A 83 6.36 14.62 -40.25
N LEU A 84 6.75 15.63 -41.02
CA LEU A 84 6.81 17.01 -40.56
C LEU A 84 5.38 17.41 -40.18
N ILE A 85 5.08 17.34 -38.88
CA ILE A 85 3.87 17.96 -38.34
C ILE A 85 4.12 19.46 -38.46
N GLY A 86 3.57 20.06 -39.51
CA GLY A 86 3.71 21.49 -39.79
C GLY A 86 3.28 22.35 -38.60
N PRO A 87 3.80 23.58 -38.50
CA PRO A 87 3.49 24.49 -37.40
C PRO A 87 1.98 24.76 -37.34
N ASN A 88 1.38 24.44 -36.19
CA ASN A 88 0.08 24.92 -35.70
C ASN A 88 -0.97 25.19 -36.80
N GLN A 89 -1.51 24.13 -37.39
CA GLN A 89 -2.88 24.23 -37.89
C GLN A 89 -3.76 24.47 -36.67
N ALA A 90 -4.35 25.66 -36.58
CA ALA A 90 -5.34 25.99 -35.56
C ALA A 90 -6.35 24.83 -35.46
N PRO A 91 -6.71 24.38 -34.25
CA PRO A 91 -7.57 23.22 -34.08
C PRO A 91 -8.82 23.45 -34.92
N ILE A 92 -8.99 22.63 -35.97
CA ILE A 92 -10.16 22.66 -36.84
C ILE A 92 -11.35 22.65 -35.91
N SER A 93 -12.04 23.79 -35.83
CA SER A 93 -13.24 23.98 -35.04
C SER A 93 -14.20 22.90 -35.51
N ARG A 94 -14.28 21.80 -34.76
CA ARG A 94 -15.24 20.73 -35.01
C ARG A 94 -16.59 21.42 -34.93
N GLN A 95 -17.17 21.71 -36.08
CA GLN A 95 -18.50 22.27 -36.19
C GLN A 95 -19.39 21.35 -35.35
N ARG A 96 -19.88 21.90 -34.23
CA ARG A 96 -20.77 21.15 -33.34
C ARG A 96 -21.98 20.82 -34.19
N LYS A 97 -22.19 19.53 -34.50
CA LYS A 97 -23.42 19.07 -35.13
C LYS A 97 -24.60 19.73 -34.39
N PRO A 98 -25.61 20.26 -35.12
CA PRO A 98 -26.81 20.78 -34.51
C PRO A 98 -27.33 19.76 -33.49
N ARG A 99 -27.53 20.18 -32.24
CA ARG A 99 -28.05 19.30 -31.20
C ARG A 99 -29.47 18.92 -31.60
N ASP A 100 -29.70 17.64 -31.87
CA ASP A 100 -31.05 17.09 -31.97
C ASP A 100 -31.85 17.52 -30.72
N GLY A 101 -33.10 17.93 -30.92
CA GLY A 101 -33.99 18.49 -29.88
C GLY A 101 -34.37 17.53 -28.75
N SER A 102 -33.61 16.45 -28.53
CA SER A 102 -33.81 15.44 -27.49
C SER A 102 -33.09 15.77 -26.17
N ALA A 103 -32.57 16.99 -26.02
CA ALA A 103 -31.89 17.40 -24.80
C ALA A 103 -32.89 17.50 -23.64
N LEU A 104 -32.65 16.76 -22.57
CA LEU A 104 -33.55 16.68 -21.42
C LEU A 104 -33.25 17.81 -20.43
N GLU A 105 -34.28 18.46 -19.90
CA GLU A 105 -34.14 19.56 -18.93
C GLU A 105 -34.61 19.15 -17.54
N CYS A 106 -34.13 19.85 -16.51
CA CYS A 106 -34.59 19.65 -15.15
C CYS A 106 -35.89 20.43 -14.91
N GLY A 107 -37.00 19.72 -14.70
CA GLY A 107 -38.30 20.32 -14.36
C GLY A 107 -38.51 20.65 -12.87
N PHE A 108 -37.47 20.60 -12.02
CA PHE A 108 -37.64 20.86 -10.58
C PHE A 108 -37.85 22.36 -10.32
N PRO A 109 -38.93 22.77 -9.62
CA PRO A 109 -39.21 24.18 -9.35
C PRO A 109 -38.04 24.88 -8.66
N GLY A 110 -37.59 26.00 -9.21
CA GLY A 110 -36.46 26.78 -8.66
C GLY A 110 -35.07 26.20 -8.95
N CYS A 111 -34.95 25.14 -9.76
CA CYS A 111 -33.64 24.66 -10.19
C CYS A 111 -32.97 25.64 -11.18
N HIS A 112 -31.88 26.29 -10.76
CA HIS A 112 -31.11 27.21 -11.61
C HIS A 112 -30.13 26.54 -12.58
N SER A 113 -30.15 25.20 -12.68
CA SER A 113 -29.28 24.47 -13.58
C SER A 113 -29.76 24.62 -15.03
N ARG A 114 -29.18 25.56 -15.78
CA ARG A 114 -29.37 25.70 -17.25
C ARG A 114 -28.74 24.56 -18.08
N ALA A 115 -28.29 23.51 -17.42
CA ALA A 115 -27.66 22.37 -18.09
C ALA A 115 -28.75 21.51 -18.74
N THR A 116 -28.66 21.35 -20.05
CA THR A 116 -29.39 20.32 -20.77
C THR A 116 -28.63 19.00 -20.69
N PHE A 117 -29.33 17.91 -20.45
CA PHE A 117 -28.76 16.58 -20.29
C PHE A 117 -28.95 15.80 -21.58
N GLU A 118 -27.87 15.25 -22.13
CA GLU A 118 -27.94 14.45 -23.35
C GLU A 118 -28.57 13.07 -23.09
N ARG A 119 -28.48 12.59 -21.84
CA ARG A 119 -28.90 11.23 -21.48
C ARG A 119 -29.76 11.22 -20.22
N LYS A 120 -30.78 10.36 -20.22
CA LYS A 120 -31.72 10.18 -19.09
C LYS A 120 -31.01 9.91 -17.75
N TYR A 121 -29.91 9.14 -17.74
CA TYR A 121 -29.18 8.86 -16.50
C TYR A 121 -28.54 10.11 -15.89
N GLU A 122 -28.18 11.12 -16.69
CA GLU A 122 -27.59 12.38 -16.21
C GLU A 122 -28.64 13.26 -15.58
N LEU A 123 -29.82 13.38 -16.23
CA LEU A 123 -30.97 14.03 -15.65
C LEU A 123 -31.39 13.34 -14.35
N GLN A 124 -31.52 12.01 -14.32
CA GLN A 124 -31.84 11.28 -13.09
C GLN A 124 -30.81 11.52 -11.98
N ARG A 125 -29.52 11.54 -12.31
CA ARG A 125 -28.45 11.88 -11.35
C ARG A 125 -28.55 13.33 -10.87
N HIS A 126 -28.99 14.25 -11.72
CA HIS A 126 -29.26 15.63 -11.35
C HIS A 126 -30.48 15.74 -10.45
N MET A 127 -31.59 15.05 -10.76
CA MET A 127 -32.82 15.06 -9.96
C MET A 127 -32.59 14.55 -8.54
N LYS A 128 -31.69 13.57 -8.35
CA LYS A 128 -31.24 13.14 -7.01
C LYS A 128 -30.62 14.25 -6.15
N LYS A 129 -30.12 15.35 -6.76
CA LYS A 129 -29.62 16.52 -6.01
C LYS A 129 -30.76 17.32 -5.38
N HIS A 130 -31.97 17.24 -5.94
CA HIS A 130 -33.15 17.92 -5.40
C HIS A 130 -33.78 17.11 -4.28
N GLU A 131 -33.71 15.78 -4.37
CA GLU A 131 -34.24 14.89 -3.32
C GLU A 131 -33.50 15.05 -1.98
N ARG A 132 -32.20 15.42 -1.97
CA ARG A 132 -31.29 15.71 -0.81
C ARG A 132 -31.35 14.78 0.42
N GLN A 133 -32.13 13.70 0.41
CA GLN A 133 -32.38 12.87 1.60
C GLN A 133 -31.15 12.10 2.09
N VAL A 134 -30.14 11.92 1.23
CA VAL A 134 -28.96 11.10 1.57
C VAL A 134 -27.71 11.93 1.45
N THR A 135 -27.14 12.24 2.59
CA THR A 135 -25.86 12.90 2.75
C THR A 135 -24.79 11.90 3.16
N TYR A 136 -23.58 12.12 2.68
CA TYR A 136 -22.37 11.37 3.02
C TYR A 136 -21.40 12.38 3.64
N PRO A 137 -21.46 12.62 4.96
CA PRO A 137 -20.52 13.53 5.62
C PRO A 137 -19.11 12.96 5.61
N CYS A 138 -18.09 13.81 5.59
CA CYS A 138 -16.71 13.33 5.74
C CYS A 138 -16.46 12.89 7.20
N PRO A 139 -15.97 11.67 7.44
CA PRO A 139 -15.66 11.14 8.77
C PRO A 139 -14.30 11.58 9.32
N ALA A 140 -13.51 12.34 8.55
CA ALA A 140 -12.26 12.92 9.03
C ALA A 140 -12.53 13.97 10.11
N ILE A 141 -11.76 13.93 11.19
CA ILE A 141 -11.81 14.96 12.23
C ILE A 141 -11.38 16.30 11.62
N ASP A 142 -12.06 17.38 12.01
CA ASP A 142 -11.85 18.75 11.53
C ASP A 142 -12.15 19.01 10.05
N CYS A 143 -12.82 18.07 9.35
CA CYS A 143 -13.25 18.29 7.98
C CYS A 143 -14.55 19.11 7.90
N ASP A 144 -14.57 20.15 7.07
CA ASP A 144 -15.73 21.02 6.87
C ASP A 144 -16.84 20.40 6.00
N ARG A 145 -16.61 19.22 5.44
CA ARG A 145 -17.54 18.48 4.57
C ARG A 145 -18.60 17.70 5.35
N ILE A 146 -19.25 18.39 6.28
CA ILE A 146 -20.32 17.87 7.15
C ILE A 146 -21.64 18.63 6.91
N GLY A 147 -22.76 18.10 7.41
CA GLY A 147 -24.08 18.75 7.34
C GLY A 147 -24.50 19.09 5.89
N LEU A 148 -24.81 20.36 5.63
CA LEU A 148 -25.20 20.87 4.29
C LEU A 148 -24.07 20.82 3.25
N ARG A 149 -22.80 20.73 3.68
CA ARG A 149 -21.62 20.65 2.80
C ARG A 149 -21.18 19.21 2.52
N SER A 150 -21.90 18.24 3.08
CA SER A 150 -21.68 16.82 2.83
C SER A 150 -21.91 16.45 1.37
N PHE A 151 -21.44 15.26 1.00
CA PHE A 151 -21.58 14.79 -0.37
C PHE A 151 -22.95 14.13 -0.57
N TYR A 152 -23.58 14.34 -1.72
CA TYR A 152 -24.87 13.70 -2.05
C TYR A 152 -24.69 12.34 -2.78
N ARG A 153 -23.46 11.99 -3.19
CA ARG A 153 -23.15 10.73 -3.88
C ARG A 153 -21.89 10.10 -3.31
N MET A 154 -21.92 8.78 -3.13
CA MET A 154 -20.87 7.97 -2.50
C MET A 154 -19.51 7.98 -3.22
N ASP A 155 -19.43 8.22 -4.52
CA ASP A 155 -18.15 8.35 -5.25
C ASP A 155 -17.36 9.61 -4.85
N LYS A 156 -18.07 10.68 -4.44
CA LYS A 156 -17.47 11.95 -4.04
C LYS A 156 -16.74 11.91 -2.69
N PRO A 157 -17.27 11.33 -1.59
CA PRO A 157 -16.50 11.16 -0.37
C PRO A 157 -15.32 10.20 -0.59
N VAL A 158 -15.46 9.13 -1.39
CA VAL A 158 -14.30 8.27 -1.72
C VAL A 158 -13.18 9.07 -2.39
N HIS A 159 -13.53 9.91 -3.38
CA HIS A 159 -12.54 10.77 -4.03
C HIS A 159 -11.94 11.79 -3.05
N HIS A 160 -12.79 12.45 -2.26
CA HIS A 160 -12.38 13.45 -1.28
C HIS A 160 -11.45 12.88 -0.20
N LEU A 161 -11.77 11.73 0.37
CA LEU A 161 -10.90 11.03 1.33
C LEU A 161 -9.52 10.69 0.75
N ARG A 162 -9.45 10.50 -0.58
CA ARG A 162 -8.20 10.15 -1.27
C ARG A 162 -7.37 11.35 -1.73
N THR A 163 -7.94 12.56 -1.75
CA THR A 163 -7.27 13.74 -2.33
C THR A 163 -7.27 14.96 -1.44
N GLY A 164 -8.28 15.09 -0.58
CA GLY A 164 -8.43 16.18 0.37
C GLY A 164 -7.87 15.87 1.75
N HIS A 165 -7.48 14.62 1.99
CA HIS A 165 -6.95 14.17 3.28
C HIS A 165 -5.61 13.45 3.15
N GLY A 166 -4.74 13.66 4.13
CA GLY A 166 -3.47 12.97 4.25
C GLY A 166 -3.62 11.61 4.94
N ASN A 167 -2.59 10.76 4.83
CA ASN A 167 -2.55 9.47 5.53
C ASN A 167 -2.46 9.61 7.06
N ASN A 168 -2.09 10.81 7.54
CA ASN A 168 -1.96 11.11 8.97
C ASN A 168 -3.22 11.77 9.56
N ASP A 169 -4.21 12.08 8.72
CA ASP A 169 -5.48 12.61 9.22
C ASP A 169 -6.18 11.54 10.05
N SER A 170 -6.86 11.97 11.12
CA SER A 170 -7.57 11.07 12.02
C SER A 170 -9.04 10.98 11.64
N TYR A 171 -9.60 9.79 11.70
CA TYR A 171 -10.97 9.49 11.30
C TYR A 171 -11.74 8.86 12.46
N ARG A 172 -13.01 9.20 12.59
CA ARG A 172 -13.94 8.52 13.51
C ARG A 172 -14.76 7.48 12.77
N CYS A 173 -15.13 6.40 13.46
CA CYS A 173 -16.11 5.47 12.92
C CYS A 173 -17.46 6.19 12.75
N PRO A 174 -18.13 6.08 11.59
CA PRO A 174 -19.42 6.73 11.36
C PRO A 174 -20.59 6.01 12.04
N LEU A 175 -20.33 4.97 12.83
CA LEU A 175 -21.33 4.26 13.63
C LEU A 175 -21.35 4.89 15.03
N GLU A 176 -22.48 5.44 15.46
CA GLU A 176 -22.59 6.20 16.71
C GLU A 176 -22.28 5.37 17.97
N GLU A 177 -22.59 4.07 17.93
CA GLU A 177 -22.35 3.13 19.02
C GLU A 177 -20.91 2.57 19.04
N CYS A 178 -20.09 2.89 18.02
CA CYS A 178 -18.72 2.41 17.98
C CYS A 178 -17.82 3.27 18.88
N SER A 179 -17.28 2.66 19.93
CA SER A 179 -16.41 3.31 20.92
C SER A 179 -14.94 3.41 20.50
N VAL A 180 -14.59 2.95 19.29
CA VAL A 180 -13.18 2.97 18.86
C VAL A 180 -12.71 4.40 18.64
N GLY A 181 -11.56 4.70 19.25
CA GLY A 181 -10.93 6.01 19.15
C GLY A 181 -10.54 6.39 17.72
N PRO A 182 -10.15 7.66 17.50
CA PRO A 182 -9.69 8.13 16.21
C PRO A 182 -8.49 7.34 15.69
N MET A 183 -8.45 7.09 14.39
CA MET A 183 -7.37 6.33 13.75
C MET A 183 -7.09 6.82 12.32
N PRO A 184 -5.92 6.52 11.74
CA PRO A 184 -5.60 6.89 10.35
C PRO A 184 -6.51 6.17 9.34
N ILE A 185 -6.47 6.62 8.08
CA ILE A 185 -7.37 6.15 7.01
C ILE A 185 -7.26 4.63 6.79
N GLU A 186 -6.06 4.06 6.89
CA GLU A 186 -5.84 2.63 6.73
C GLU A 186 -6.45 1.84 7.90
N GLY A 187 -6.34 2.37 9.13
CA GLY A 187 -6.94 1.78 10.31
C GLY A 187 -8.46 1.76 10.24
N ILE A 188 -9.07 2.89 9.88
CA ILE A 188 -10.54 2.97 9.83
C ILE A 188 -11.08 2.14 8.68
N ALA A 189 -10.38 2.07 7.55
CA ALA A 189 -10.76 1.18 6.45
C ALA A 189 -10.68 -0.31 6.81
N LEU A 190 -9.78 -0.68 7.72
CA LEU A 190 -9.70 -2.03 8.28
C LEU A 190 -10.85 -2.29 9.26
N HIS A 191 -11.00 -1.43 10.26
CA HIS A 191 -12.04 -1.50 11.31
C HIS A 191 -13.46 -1.60 10.73
N THR A 192 -13.77 -0.79 9.72
CA THR A 192 -15.13 -0.72 9.13
C THR A 192 -15.54 -1.97 8.34
N ARG A 193 -14.67 -2.98 8.22
CA ARG A 193 -15.03 -4.30 7.65
C ARG A 193 -15.77 -5.18 8.63
N ASP A 194 -15.51 -5.03 9.92
CA ASP A 194 -16.18 -5.83 10.95
C ASP A 194 -17.62 -5.32 11.18
N HIS A 195 -17.89 -4.08 10.77
CA HIS A 195 -19.24 -3.50 10.67
C HIS A 195 -20.03 -3.92 9.41
N ARG A 196 -19.63 -4.98 8.69
CA ARG A 196 -20.23 -5.39 7.41
C ARG A 196 -21.74 -5.67 7.46
N TYR A 197 -22.28 -5.99 8.63
CA TYR A 197 -23.70 -6.29 8.82
C TYR A 197 -24.56 -5.04 9.06
N THR A 198 -23.94 -3.88 9.25
CA THR A 198 -24.68 -2.64 9.49
C THR A 198 -25.15 -2.03 8.15
N SER A 199 -26.30 -1.36 8.18
CA SER A 199 -26.88 -0.69 7.00
C SER A 199 -26.26 0.69 6.72
N ASN A 200 -25.24 1.09 7.49
CA ASN A 200 -24.65 2.42 7.42
C ASN A 200 -23.89 2.61 6.10
N ARG A 201 -24.38 3.54 5.28
CA ARG A 201 -23.86 3.82 3.93
C ARG A 201 -22.45 4.40 3.93
N MET A 202 -22.05 5.08 5.01
CA MET A 202 -20.71 5.67 5.13
C MET A 202 -19.63 4.60 5.31
N LEU A 203 -19.93 3.46 5.94
CA LEU A 203 -18.97 2.37 6.04
C LEU A 203 -18.58 1.81 4.66
N ARG A 204 -19.54 1.78 3.73
CA ARG A 204 -19.28 1.38 2.34
C ARG A 204 -18.36 2.35 1.59
N VAL A 205 -18.23 3.60 2.05
CA VAL A 205 -17.25 4.55 1.49
C VAL A 205 -15.84 4.06 1.78
N PHE A 206 -15.54 3.70 3.03
CA PHE A 206 -14.23 3.20 3.43
C PHE A 206 -13.87 1.88 2.74
N GLN A 207 -14.83 0.96 2.62
CA GLN A 207 -14.65 -0.31 1.91
C GLN A 207 -14.32 -0.15 0.42
N ARG A 208 -14.62 1.02 -0.17
CA ARG A 208 -14.35 1.33 -1.58
C ARG A 208 -13.01 2.06 -1.80
N ILE A 209 -12.30 2.44 -0.74
CA ILE A 209 -10.99 3.07 -0.86
C ILE A 209 -10.00 2.00 -1.34
N PRO A 210 -9.32 2.20 -2.49
CA PRO A 210 -8.33 1.23 -2.97
C PRO A 210 -7.17 1.12 -1.98
N ARG A 211 -7.02 -0.06 -1.40
CA ARG A 211 -5.95 -0.38 -0.43
C ARG A 211 -4.56 -0.34 -1.02
N ASP A 212 -4.43 -0.70 -2.29
CA ASP A 212 -3.16 -0.85 -2.99
C ASP A 212 -2.67 0.46 -3.60
N LYS A 213 -3.46 1.54 -3.54
CA LYS A 213 -3.12 2.82 -4.15
C LYS A 213 -2.84 3.89 -3.10
N ARG A 214 -1.79 4.67 -3.34
CA ARG A 214 -1.40 5.82 -2.52
C ARG A 214 -1.21 7.04 -3.40
N GLN A 215 -1.58 8.21 -2.86
CA GLN A 215 -1.24 9.48 -3.48
C GLN A 215 0.22 9.81 -3.19
N CYS A 216 0.96 10.24 -4.19
CA CYS A 216 2.30 10.80 -3.98
C CYS A 216 2.16 12.14 -3.25
N MET A 217 2.86 12.30 -2.12
CA MET A 217 2.79 13.50 -1.28
C MET A 217 3.79 14.61 -1.68
N LEU A 218 4.60 14.38 -2.71
CA LEU A 218 5.53 15.37 -3.24
C LEU A 218 4.77 16.58 -3.81
N LYS A 219 5.27 17.79 -3.54
CA LYS A 219 4.63 19.04 -3.96
C LYS A 219 4.47 19.08 -5.47
N GLY A 220 3.26 19.38 -5.92
CA GLY A 220 2.91 19.40 -7.35
C GLY A 220 2.71 18.02 -7.98
N CYS A 221 2.83 16.92 -7.22
CA CYS A 221 2.46 15.59 -7.70
C CYS A 221 1.02 15.24 -7.29
N SER A 222 0.16 14.96 -8.26
CA SER A 222 -1.21 14.48 -8.04
C SER A 222 -1.39 13.01 -8.43
N LYS A 223 -0.29 12.29 -8.71
CA LYS A 223 -0.35 10.90 -9.16
C LYS A 223 -0.81 10.00 -8.01
N GLN A 224 -1.80 9.16 -8.31
CA GLN A 224 -2.20 8.05 -7.46
C GLN A 224 -1.66 6.77 -8.08
N LEU A 225 -0.83 6.07 -7.33
CA LEU A 225 -0.03 4.96 -7.84
C LEU A 225 -0.27 3.74 -6.97
N SER A 226 -0.12 2.57 -7.58
CA SER A 226 -0.01 1.34 -6.79
C SER A 226 1.23 1.44 -5.88
N ILE A 227 1.17 0.92 -4.66
CA ILE A 227 2.29 0.90 -3.71
C ILE A 227 3.51 0.23 -4.35
N TRP A 228 3.29 -0.86 -5.08
CA TRP A 228 4.31 -1.55 -5.87
C TRP A 228 5.05 -0.65 -6.87
N ASN A 229 4.39 0.39 -7.39
CA ASN A 229 4.95 1.35 -8.34
C ASN A 229 5.44 2.65 -7.68
N MET A 230 5.22 2.84 -6.37
CA MET A 230 5.59 4.07 -5.67
C MET A 230 7.11 4.27 -5.66
N GLN A 231 7.86 3.20 -5.43
CA GLN A 231 9.32 3.26 -5.46
C GLN A 231 9.85 3.72 -6.82
N SER A 232 9.45 3.06 -7.91
CA SER A 232 9.82 3.43 -9.28
C SER A 232 9.42 4.88 -9.61
N HIS A 233 8.27 5.31 -9.11
CA HIS A 233 7.82 6.68 -9.28
C HIS A 233 8.73 7.69 -8.57
N LEU A 234 9.12 7.43 -7.32
CA LEU A 234 10.03 8.30 -6.58
C LEU A 234 11.41 8.31 -7.23
N THR A 235 11.91 7.15 -7.68
CA THR A 235 13.21 7.05 -8.34
C THR A 235 13.26 7.77 -9.69
N SER A 236 12.11 7.93 -10.37
CA SER A 236 11.99 8.70 -11.62
C SER A 236 12.18 10.21 -11.44
N ARG A 237 12.11 10.73 -10.20
CA ARG A 237 12.39 12.13 -9.88
C ARG A 237 13.89 12.35 -9.72
N THR A 238 14.35 13.56 -10.01
CA THR A 238 15.75 13.93 -9.78
C THR A 238 16.08 13.87 -8.29
N ILE A 239 17.32 13.47 -7.96
CA ILE A 239 17.79 13.38 -6.57
C ILE A 239 17.59 14.71 -5.83
N ASN A 240 17.93 15.84 -6.46
CA ASN A 240 17.75 17.18 -5.89
C ASN A 240 16.28 17.48 -5.52
N HIS A 241 15.31 17.00 -6.29
CA HIS A 241 13.89 17.17 -5.96
C HIS A 241 13.51 16.31 -4.76
N ARG A 242 14.00 15.06 -4.68
CA ARG A 242 13.75 14.19 -3.53
C ARG A 242 14.36 14.74 -2.24
N MET A 243 15.61 15.19 -2.30
CA MET A 243 16.32 15.73 -1.14
C MET A 243 15.63 16.99 -0.56
N LYS A 244 15.02 17.83 -1.41
CA LYS A 244 14.20 18.97 -0.97
C LYS A 244 12.93 18.57 -0.20
N GLU A 245 12.45 17.34 -0.38
CA GLU A 245 11.23 16.80 0.23
C GLU A 245 11.53 15.58 1.12
N THR A 246 12.73 15.50 1.68
CA THR A 246 13.22 14.35 2.45
C THR A 246 12.24 13.90 3.54
N SER A 247 11.72 14.84 4.35
CA SER A 247 10.78 14.53 5.43
C SER A 247 9.43 13.99 4.94
N VAL A 248 8.99 14.37 3.73
CA VAL A 248 7.78 13.83 3.12
C VAL A 248 8.03 12.40 2.64
N ILE A 249 9.16 12.16 1.97
CA ILE A 249 9.54 10.84 1.44
C ILE A 249 9.77 9.84 2.57
N GLN A 250 10.46 10.25 3.64
CA GLN A 250 10.67 9.42 4.83
C GLN A 250 9.35 9.06 5.52
N ARG A 251 8.40 9.99 5.66
CA ARG A 251 7.05 9.69 6.18
C ARG A 251 6.25 8.75 5.29
N MET A 252 6.53 8.72 3.99
CA MET A 252 5.97 7.73 3.07
C MET A 252 6.61 6.34 3.22
N GLY A 253 7.68 6.20 4.02
CA GLY A 253 8.39 4.94 4.26
C GLY A 253 9.52 4.65 3.27
N TYR A 254 10.06 5.70 2.62
CA TYR A 254 11.14 5.57 1.64
C TYR A 254 12.33 6.47 2.02
N ASP A 255 13.51 6.07 1.59
CA ASP A 255 14.72 6.88 1.69
C ASP A 255 14.77 7.91 0.55
N ALA A 256 15.10 9.16 0.87
CA ALA A 256 15.05 10.26 -0.10
C ALA A 256 16.17 10.20 -1.12
N GLU A 257 17.34 9.70 -0.72
CA GLU A 257 18.51 9.61 -1.58
C GLU A 257 18.36 8.45 -2.57
N THR A 258 18.13 7.24 -2.06
CA THR A 258 18.14 6.00 -2.85
C THR A 258 16.76 5.61 -3.37
N GLY A 259 15.68 6.09 -2.76
CA GLY A 259 14.32 5.61 -3.02
C GLY A 259 14.04 4.20 -2.47
N LYS A 260 14.95 3.60 -1.68
CA LYS A 260 14.74 2.30 -1.04
C LYS A 260 13.64 2.39 0.03
N ILE A 261 12.96 1.27 0.27
CA ILE A 261 11.95 1.18 1.33
C ILE A 261 12.68 1.13 2.68
N ILE A 262 12.21 1.91 3.65
CA ILE A 262 12.75 1.91 5.02
C ILE A 262 11.89 0.97 5.86
N CYS A 263 12.50 -0.05 6.46
CA CYS A 263 11.81 -0.88 7.45
C CYS A 263 11.41 -0.02 8.66
N PRO A 264 10.12 0.02 9.07
CA PRO A 264 9.72 0.88 10.17
C PRO A 264 10.28 0.41 11.52
N LEU A 265 10.60 -0.89 11.68
CA LEU A 265 11.10 -1.48 12.92
C LEU A 265 12.61 -1.26 13.12
N CYS A 266 13.45 -1.71 12.18
CA CYS A 266 14.92 -1.63 12.32
C CYS A 266 15.61 -0.64 11.38
N LYS A 267 14.85 0.11 10.56
CA LYS A 267 15.36 1.10 9.60
C LYS A 267 16.24 0.54 8.48
N ALA A 268 16.28 -0.78 8.27
CA ALA A 268 16.94 -1.40 7.13
C ALA A 268 16.43 -0.84 5.80
N LEU A 269 17.33 -0.61 4.85
CA LEU A 269 17.03 -0.10 3.51
C LEU A 269 16.86 -1.24 2.51
N LEU A 270 15.68 -1.35 1.92
CA LEU A 270 15.28 -2.50 1.12
C LEU A 270 15.01 -2.10 -0.32
N CYS A 271 15.56 -2.86 -1.26
CA CYS A 271 15.57 -2.47 -2.67
C CYS A 271 14.21 -2.58 -3.36
N ASN A 272 13.26 -3.35 -2.82
CA ASN A 272 11.89 -3.47 -3.34
C ASN A 272 10.94 -4.07 -2.30
N HIS A 273 9.64 -4.09 -2.61
CA HIS A 273 8.59 -4.58 -1.71
C HIS A 273 8.71 -6.08 -1.41
N ASP A 274 9.15 -6.92 -2.36
CA ASP A 274 9.36 -8.36 -2.12
C ASP A 274 10.44 -8.58 -1.04
N ARG A 275 11.54 -7.82 -1.10
CA ARG A 275 12.59 -7.83 -0.07
C ARG A 275 12.11 -7.25 1.25
N PHE A 276 11.29 -6.21 1.23
CA PHE A 276 10.69 -5.65 2.44
C PHE A 276 9.78 -6.64 3.16
N ILE A 277 8.90 -7.33 2.43
CA ILE A 277 8.00 -8.33 3.00
C ILE A 277 8.80 -9.49 3.58
N THR A 278 9.76 -10.02 2.81
CA THR A 278 10.64 -11.11 3.27
C THR A 278 11.39 -10.69 4.54
N HIS A 279 11.95 -9.48 4.58
CA HIS A 279 12.62 -8.93 5.75
C HIS A 279 11.69 -8.84 6.97
N LEU A 280 10.46 -8.32 6.81
CA LEU A 280 9.49 -8.28 7.90
C LEU A 280 9.14 -9.67 8.44
N GLU A 281 8.89 -10.63 7.54
CA GLU A 281 8.57 -11.99 7.94
C GLU A 281 9.72 -12.59 8.75
N TYR A 282 10.91 -12.69 8.16
CA TYR A 282 12.03 -13.45 8.72
C TYR A 282 12.73 -12.76 9.89
N ASP A 283 12.86 -11.44 9.85
CA ASP A 283 13.69 -10.73 10.81
C ASP A 283 12.87 -10.16 11.99
N HIS A 284 11.56 -9.97 11.81
CA HIS A 284 10.70 -9.32 12.82
C HIS A 284 9.57 -10.20 13.34
N PHE A 285 8.88 -10.94 12.49
CA PHE A 285 7.67 -11.67 12.93
C PHE A 285 7.92 -13.11 13.34
N ILE A 286 8.96 -13.74 12.79
CA ILE A 286 9.23 -15.15 13.04
C ILE A 286 10.27 -15.30 14.15
N ALA A 287 9.91 -16.03 15.22
CA ALA A 287 10.84 -16.36 16.29
C ALA A 287 11.89 -17.40 15.88
N ASP A 288 11.52 -18.36 15.02
CA ASP A 288 12.39 -19.41 14.47
C ASP A 288 12.38 -19.37 12.92
N PRO A 289 13.28 -18.56 12.31
CA PRO A 289 13.39 -18.42 10.86
C PRO A 289 13.66 -19.74 10.14
N ALA A 290 14.47 -20.62 10.74
CA ALA A 290 14.86 -21.89 10.14
C ALA A 290 13.66 -22.83 10.05
N HIS A 291 12.85 -22.89 11.10
CA HIS A 291 11.62 -23.64 11.10
C HIS A 291 10.61 -23.10 10.08
N PHE A 292 10.39 -21.79 10.05
CA PHE A 292 9.46 -21.19 9.09
C PHE A 292 9.88 -21.43 7.63
N SER A 293 11.18 -21.36 7.32
CA SER A 293 11.69 -21.71 5.99
C SER A 293 11.33 -23.13 5.59
N LYS A 294 11.58 -24.12 6.45
CA LYS A 294 11.22 -25.53 6.18
C LYS A 294 9.72 -25.71 5.97
N PHE A 295 8.90 -25.00 6.75
CA PHE A 295 7.45 -24.99 6.56
C PHE A 295 7.07 -24.42 5.19
N LYS A 296 7.60 -23.25 4.83
CA LYS A 296 7.35 -22.59 3.54
C LYS A 296 7.77 -23.47 2.36
N GLU A 297 8.92 -24.12 2.45
CA GLU A 297 9.39 -25.11 1.48
C GLU A 297 8.38 -26.28 1.36
N SER A 298 7.96 -26.86 2.48
CA SER A 298 7.00 -27.97 2.49
C SER A 298 5.64 -27.61 1.87
N THR A 299 5.24 -26.32 1.93
CA THR A 299 4.02 -25.84 1.29
C THR A 299 4.17 -25.57 -0.20
N ASN A 300 5.37 -25.23 -0.67
CA ASN A 300 5.65 -25.01 -2.09
C ASN A 300 5.63 -26.32 -2.88
N ASP A 301 5.99 -27.44 -2.24
CA ASP A 301 5.97 -28.77 -2.84
C ASP A 301 4.56 -29.35 -2.99
N MET A 302 3.51 -28.63 -2.60
CA MET A 302 2.14 -29.08 -2.83
C MET A 302 1.79 -28.99 -4.32
N PRO A 303 1.44 -30.11 -4.99
CA PRO A 303 0.93 -30.09 -6.34
C PRO A 303 -0.45 -29.42 -6.31
N LEU A 304 -0.47 -28.11 -6.54
CA LEU A 304 -1.71 -27.38 -6.69
C LEU A 304 -2.36 -27.80 -8.01
N PRO A 305 -3.69 -28.00 -8.05
CA PRO A 305 -4.39 -28.45 -9.24
C PRO A 305 -4.45 -27.32 -10.28
N GLY A 306 -3.35 -27.10 -11.00
CA GLY A 306 -3.31 -26.31 -12.24
C GLY A 306 -2.09 -25.38 -12.41
N PRO A 307 -1.67 -25.11 -13.66
CA PRO A 307 -0.48 -24.33 -14.00
C PRO A 307 -0.61 -22.81 -13.78
N ARG A 308 -1.65 -22.35 -13.05
CA ARG A 308 -1.87 -20.93 -12.70
C ARG A 308 -1.77 -20.66 -11.20
N TYR A 309 -1.36 -21.61 -10.38
CA TYR A 309 -1.36 -21.49 -8.93
C TYR A 309 0.07 -21.56 -8.39
N SER A 310 0.87 -20.52 -8.64
CA SER A 310 2.00 -20.25 -7.74
C SER A 310 1.45 -19.63 -6.45
N TRP A 311 2.17 -19.70 -5.32
CA TRP A 311 1.78 -19.00 -4.09
C TRP A 311 1.54 -17.49 -4.32
N LYS A 312 2.22 -16.91 -5.34
CA LYS A 312 2.00 -15.52 -5.81
C LYS A 312 0.71 -15.33 -6.65
N SER A 313 0.14 -16.40 -7.21
CA SER A 313 -1.07 -16.38 -8.06
C SER A 313 -2.39 -16.59 -7.28
N TRP A 314 -2.32 -16.85 -5.98
CA TRP A 314 -3.48 -16.76 -5.07
C TRP A 314 -3.98 -15.33 -4.83
N MET A 315 -3.34 -14.34 -5.46
CA MET A 315 -3.91 -13.03 -5.72
C MET A 315 -3.80 -12.75 -7.23
N PRO A 316 -4.81 -12.26 -7.98
CA PRO A 316 -6.10 -11.70 -7.57
C PRO A 316 -7.31 -12.19 -8.43
N HIS A 317 -8.50 -11.71 -8.02
CA HIS A 317 -9.78 -11.70 -8.73
C HIS A 317 -10.70 -12.92 -8.60
N SER A 318 -11.77 -12.65 -7.84
CA SER A 318 -13.11 -13.24 -7.92
C SER A 318 -13.41 -14.44 -6.98
N TYR A 319 -14.22 -14.12 -5.96
CA TYR A 319 -15.09 -14.98 -5.16
C TYR A 319 -14.63 -15.66 -3.86
N LEU A 320 -13.36 -15.62 -3.47
CA LEU A 320 -12.96 -15.95 -2.08
C LEU A 320 -11.92 -14.96 -1.57
N THR A 321 -12.40 -13.87 -0.98
CA THR A 321 -11.57 -12.80 -0.39
C THR A 321 -11.21 -13.13 1.05
N VAL A 322 -10.55 -14.26 1.24
CA VAL A 322 -9.74 -14.59 2.41
C VAL A 322 -8.48 -15.18 1.78
N LEU A 323 -7.28 -15.00 2.34
CA LEU A 323 -6.03 -15.68 1.94
C LEU A 323 -5.14 -14.93 0.96
N GLY A 324 -4.39 -13.95 1.47
CA GLY A 324 -3.16 -13.58 0.77
C GLY A 324 -2.11 -12.81 1.57
N SER A 325 -2.18 -12.91 2.90
CA SER A 325 -0.96 -12.90 3.69
C SER A 325 -0.81 -14.29 4.30
N ASN A 326 0.42 -14.75 4.53
CA ASN A 326 0.74 -16.03 5.17
C ASN A 326 0.00 -16.23 6.52
N TRP A 327 -0.55 -15.15 7.07
CA TRP A 327 -1.28 -15.03 8.31
C TRP A 327 -2.79 -15.30 8.20
N THR A 328 -3.42 -15.21 7.02
CA THR A 328 -4.88 -15.39 6.86
C THR A 328 -5.33 -16.82 6.56
N MET A 329 -4.40 -17.74 6.27
CA MET A 329 -4.62 -19.17 5.95
C MET A 329 -5.27 -20.01 7.05
N VAL A 330 -5.56 -19.44 8.22
CA VAL A 330 -6.03 -20.21 9.40
C VAL A 330 -7.56 -20.39 9.44
N GLY A 331 -8.31 -19.82 8.48
CA GLY A 331 -9.76 -19.60 8.64
C GLY A 331 -10.75 -20.68 8.18
N SER A 332 -10.70 -21.17 6.93
CA SER A 332 -11.94 -21.78 6.38
C SER A 332 -11.84 -22.89 5.33
N ASN A 333 -10.68 -23.17 4.72
CA ASN A 333 -10.54 -24.22 3.69
C ASN A 333 -9.49 -25.30 4.07
N TRP A 334 -9.53 -25.77 5.32
CA TRP A 334 -8.59 -26.76 5.88
C TRP A 334 -8.91 -28.22 5.57
N THR A 335 -9.92 -28.52 4.75
CA THR A 335 -10.26 -29.93 4.43
C THR A 335 -9.12 -30.69 3.74
N GLY A 336 -8.17 -30.00 3.08
CA GLY A 336 -7.00 -30.62 2.45
C GLY A 336 -5.76 -30.79 3.36
N LEU A 337 -5.75 -30.21 4.56
CA LEU A 337 -4.60 -30.25 5.49
C LEU A 337 -4.94 -30.93 6.84
N GLN A 338 -6.17 -31.42 7.01
CA GLN A 338 -6.54 -32.27 8.13
C GLN A 338 -5.59 -33.48 8.21
N GLY A 339 -4.83 -33.58 9.31
CA GLY A 339 -3.99 -34.74 9.63
C GLY A 339 -2.47 -34.58 9.49
N ARG A 340 -1.95 -33.39 9.11
CA ARG A 340 -0.49 -33.19 9.06
C ARG A 340 0.03 -32.51 10.34
N THR A 341 0.97 -33.17 11.01
CA THR A 341 1.76 -32.60 12.10
C THR A 341 2.83 -31.66 11.54
N CYS A 342 3.14 -30.58 12.26
CA CYS A 342 4.31 -29.76 11.96
C CYS A 342 5.57 -30.65 11.81
N PRO A 343 6.37 -30.55 10.72
CA PRO A 343 7.52 -31.42 10.47
C PRO A 343 8.56 -31.40 11.60
N THR A 344 8.66 -30.25 12.28
CA THR A 344 9.65 -30.00 13.33
C THR A 344 9.18 -30.53 14.68
N TYR A 345 7.94 -30.23 15.05
CA TYR A 345 7.45 -30.56 16.39
C TYR A 345 6.73 -31.91 16.46
N ARG A 346 6.29 -32.49 15.34
CA ARG A 346 5.55 -33.77 15.25
C ARG A 346 4.39 -33.93 16.24
N GLN A 347 3.95 -32.85 16.88
CA GLN A 347 2.86 -32.92 17.83
C GLN A 347 1.54 -33.06 17.05
N PRO A 348 0.72 -34.09 17.33
CA PRO A 348 -0.65 -34.11 16.86
C PRO A 348 -1.34 -32.86 17.40
N ALA A 349 -2.10 -32.16 16.56
CA ALA A 349 -2.97 -31.09 17.04
C ALA A 349 -3.78 -31.67 18.21
N SER A 350 -3.75 -31.01 19.36
CA SER A 350 -4.52 -31.48 20.51
C SER A 350 -5.98 -31.55 20.10
N SER A 351 -6.74 -32.52 20.60
CA SER A 351 -8.10 -32.82 20.10
C SER A 351 -9.14 -31.71 20.32
N GLY A 352 -8.73 -30.54 20.82
CA GLY A 352 -9.54 -29.31 20.88
C GLY A 352 -8.97 -28.14 20.06
N ASP A 353 -7.73 -28.23 19.57
CA ASP A 353 -7.16 -27.23 18.68
C ASP A 353 -7.72 -27.43 17.28
N ARG A 354 -8.20 -26.34 16.67
CA ARG A 354 -8.58 -26.40 15.24
C ARG A 354 -7.36 -26.94 14.47
N PRO A 355 -7.49 -28.03 13.69
CA PRO A 355 -6.38 -28.55 12.90
C PRO A 355 -5.81 -27.43 12.04
N GLY A 356 -4.53 -27.09 12.25
CA GLY A 356 -3.92 -25.95 11.57
C GLY A 356 -3.93 -24.62 12.31
N HIS A 357 -4.37 -24.59 13.56
CA HIS A 357 -4.07 -23.46 14.44
C HIS A 357 -2.58 -23.54 14.77
N VAL A 358 -1.79 -22.85 13.95
CA VAL A 358 -0.34 -22.85 14.02
C VAL A 358 0.13 -21.89 15.13
N ASP A 359 -0.50 -21.92 16.30
CA ASP A 359 -0.19 -21.01 17.41
C ASP A 359 1.28 -21.07 17.82
N HIS A 360 1.96 -22.20 17.61
CA HIS A 360 3.39 -22.31 17.88
C HIS A 360 4.30 -21.63 16.84
N HIS A 361 3.85 -21.44 15.59
CA HIS A 361 4.56 -20.55 14.63
C HIS A 361 4.16 -19.10 14.83
N LEU A 362 2.95 -18.87 15.38
CA LEU A 362 2.43 -17.57 15.80
C LEU A 362 2.81 -17.23 17.25
N GLN A 363 3.78 -17.92 17.86
CA GLN A 363 4.59 -17.36 18.95
C GLN A 363 5.45 -16.23 18.34
N LEU A 364 4.75 -15.22 17.82
CA LEU A 364 5.24 -13.98 17.30
C LEU A 364 6.20 -13.43 18.35
N ARG A 365 7.39 -13.00 17.92
CA ARG A 365 8.22 -12.15 18.76
C ARG A 365 7.38 -10.93 19.13
N ALA A 366 6.89 -10.94 20.37
CA ALA A 366 6.06 -9.94 21.04
C ALA A 366 5.19 -9.08 20.10
N ASP A 367 3.92 -9.45 19.93
CA ASP A 367 2.87 -8.62 19.32
C ASP A 367 2.87 -7.16 19.81
N LEU A 368 3.44 -6.88 20.99
CA LEU A 368 3.56 -5.55 21.57
C LEU A 368 4.56 -4.64 20.84
N ASP A 369 5.68 -5.16 20.33
CA ASP A 369 6.75 -4.34 19.76
C ASP A 369 6.41 -3.84 18.34
N VAL A 370 5.55 -4.57 17.63
CA VAL A 370 5.10 -4.24 16.28
C VAL A 370 3.96 -3.23 16.28
N ARG A 371 3.14 -3.19 17.35
CA ARG A 371 1.94 -2.34 17.44
C ARG A 371 2.20 -0.86 17.17
N PRO A 372 3.27 -0.22 17.69
CA PRO A 372 3.57 1.19 17.38
C PRO A 372 3.79 1.44 15.89
N TYR A 373 4.26 0.44 15.14
CA TYR A 373 4.64 0.56 13.73
C TYR A 373 3.59 0.01 12.75
N ARG A 374 2.51 -0.58 13.24
CA ARG A 374 1.53 -1.31 12.41
C ARG A 374 0.93 -0.46 11.28
N TRP A 375 0.80 0.85 11.47
CA TRP A 375 0.29 1.76 10.45
C TRP A 375 1.30 2.03 9.34
N ASP A 376 2.57 2.20 9.69
CA ASP A 376 3.64 2.37 8.71
C ASP A 376 3.85 1.07 7.91
N ILE A 377 3.76 -0.09 8.57
CA ILE A 377 3.77 -1.39 7.89
C ILE A 377 2.58 -1.50 6.93
N LEU A 378 1.37 -1.19 7.39
CA LEU A 378 0.16 -1.28 6.56
C LEU A 378 0.16 -0.29 5.39
N ARG A 379 0.84 0.86 5.54
CA ARG A 379 1.06 1.83 4.46
C ARG A 379 1.93 1.26 3.35
N LEU A 380 2.95 0.49 3.69
CA LEU A 380 3.91 -0.14 2.77
C LEU A 380 3.47 -1.54 2.29
N TRP A 381 2.62 -2.23 3.05
CA TRP A 381 2.14 -3.57 2.77
C TRP A 381 0.66 -3.73 3.18
N PRO A 382 -0.30 -3.32 2.33
CA PRO A 382 -1.73 -3.34 2.65
C PRO A 382 -2.29 -4.72 2.97
N GLU A 383 -1.69 -5.77 2.42
CA GLU A 383 -2.07 -7.16 2.64
C GLU A 383 -1.72 -7.64 4.05
N PHE A 384 -0.90 -6.88 4.79
CA PHE A 384 -0.62 -7.09 6.21
C PHE A 384 -1.85 -6.85 7.11
N ASP A 385 -2.94 -6.27 6.59
CA ASP A 385 -4.14 -5.93 7.35
C ASP A 385 -4.81 -7.12 8.05
N SER A 386 -4.46 -8.34 7.66
CA SER A 386 -5.01 -9.57 8.20
C SER A 386 -4.25 -10.09 9.42
N HIS A 387 -3.12 -9.49 9.76
CA HIS A 387 -2.27 -9.90 10.89
C HIS A 387 -2.99 -9.74 12.26
N PRO A 388 -2.71 -10.62 13.26
CA PRO A 388 -3.28 -10.54 14.61
C PRO A 388 -3.00 -9.24 15.37
N VAL A 389 -1.93 -8.52 15.02
CA VAL A 389 -1.57 -7.19 15.58
C VAL A 389 -2.65 -6.11 15.42
N PHE A 390 -3.67 -6.38 14.59
CA PHE A 390 -4.82 -5.50 14.38
C PHE A 390 -6.10 -5.99 15.08
N ASN A 391 -6.05 -7.08 15.85
CA ASN A 391 -7.24 -7.65 16.49
C ASN A 391 -7.90 -6.69 17.49
N ASP A 392 -7.12 -5.85 18.17
CA ASP A 392 -7.60 -4.78 19.06
C ASP A 392 -8.46 -3.73 18.33
N ILE A 393 -8.22 -3.53 17.03
CA ILE A 393 -8.98 -2.59 16.21
C ILE A 393 -10.18 -3.27 15.55
N LYS A 394 -10.00 -4.53 15.12
CA LYS A 394 -11.02 -5.34 14.43
C LYS A 394 -12.17 -5.78 15.35
N LEU A 395 -11.83 -6.33 16.51
CA LEU A 395 -12.78 -7.03 17.39
C LEU A 395 -13.58 -6.11 18.33
N SER A 396 -13.50 -4.81 18.13
CA SER A 396 -14.09 -3.77 18.99
C SER A 396 -15.63 -3.66 18.91
N VAL A 397 -16.32 -4.63 18.31
CA VAL A 397 -17.74 -4.46 17.94
C VAL A 397 -18.71 -4.68 19.10
N HIS A 398 -18.34 -5.30 20.22
CA HIS A 398 -19.29 -5.51 21.33
C HIS A 398 -18.61 -5.49 22.69
N VAL A 399 -18.73 -4.36 23.40
CA VAL A 399 -18.75 -4.33 24.88
C VAL A 399 -20.06 -3.70 25.29
#